data_AF-A0A935NK91-F1
#
_entry.id   AF-A0A935NK91-F1
#
_cell.length_a   1.000
_cell.length_b   1.000
_cell.length_c   1.000
_cell.angle_alpha   90.00
_cell.angle_beta   90.00
_cell.angle_gamma   90.00
#
_symmetry.space_group_name_H-M   'P 1'
#
loop_
_entity.id
_entity.type
_entity.pdbx_description
1 polymer ?
#
loop_
_entity_poly.entity_id
_entity_poly.type
_entity_poly.pdbx_seq_one_letter_code
_entity_poly.pdbx_strand_id
1 'polypeptide(L)'
;MNSLAERLRSQTWPAHKQVEATSFVRALLGGQVDRAGYCLLLASLHPIYAALEAALLRHAQHPGIASVFSPALLREASLGSDLDHLHGPAWRNELEAQPAARAYAARIAEIERNEPVLLVAHAYVRYLGDLSGGQALRKIVARALGLVPRGRHALLRLRLASAGGRDGAAVPQRAGSDRRRPGLARSHRQRSDRRLPPPRRAVRAARPRALRA
;
A
#
# COMPACT_ATOMS: atom_id res chain seq x y z
N MET A 1 -18.51 -19.05 -25.52
CA MET A 1 -18.15 -19.45 -24.14
C MET A 1 -17.72 -18.20 -23.39
N ASN A 2 -18.27 -17.94 -22.21
CA ASN A 2 -17.88 -16.77 -21.42
C ASN A 2 -16.48 -16.95 -20.83
N SER A 3 -15.67 -15.90 -20.87
CA SER A 3 -14.36 -15.84 -20.22
C SER A 3 -14.47 -15.99 -18.70
N LEU A 4 -13.35 -16.34 -18.04
CA LEU A 4 -13.28 -16.39 -16.57
C LEU A 4 -13.67 -15.05 -15.94
N ALA A 5 -13.21 -13.94 -16.50
CA ALA A 5 -13.52 -12.59 -16.00
C ALA A 5 -15.03 -12.29 -16.07
N GLU A 6 -15.70 -12.62 -17.17
CA GLU A 6 -17.15 -12.44 -17.32
C GLU A 6 -17.94 -13.30 -16.33
N ARG A 7 -17.49 -14.55 -16.10
CA ARG A 7 -18.09 -15.44 -15.10
C ARG A 7 -17.92 -14.91 -13.69
N LEU A 8 -16.71 -14.48 -13.32
CA LEU A 8 -16.46 -13.89 -12.01
C LEU A 8 -17.32 -12.65 -11.79
N ARG A 9 -17.41 -11.75 -12.79
CA ARG A 9 -18.26 -10.57 -12.72
C ARG A 9 -19.72 -10.92 -12.51
N SER A 10 -20.29 -11.78 -13.36
CA SER A 10 -21.71 -12.10 -13.28
C SER A 10 -22.07 -12.86 -12.00
N GLN A 11 -21.22 -13.80 -11.57
CA GLN A 11 -21.49 -14.63 -10.39
C GLN A 11 -21.28 -13.88 -9.07
N THR A 12 -20.37 -12.90 -9.03
CA THR A 12 -20.15 -12.05 -7.85
C THR A 12 -21.06 -10.83 -7.78
N TRP A 13 -21.77 -10.49 -8.87
CA TRP A 13 -22.61 -9.30 -8.92
C TRP A 13 -23.69 -9.23 -7.83
N PRO A 14 -24.44 -10.32 -7.52
CA PRO A 14 -25.40 -10.29 -6.42
C PRO A 14 -24.75 -9.97 -5.07
N ALA A 15 -23.60 -10.59 -4.78
CA ALA A 15 -22.85 -10.32 -3.56
C ALA A 15 -22.30 -8.88 -3.51
N HIS A 16 -21.83 -8.34 -4.64
CA HIS A 16 -21.42 -6.95 -4.76
C HIS A 16 -22.56 -5.98 -4.39
N LYS A 17 -23.78 -6.20 -4.92
CA LYS A 17 -24.96 -5.40 -4.58
C LYS A 17 -25.33 -5.49 -3.10
N GLN A 18 -25.19 -6.67 -2.48
CA GLN A 18 -25.43 -6.85 -1.05
C GLN A 18 -24.42 -6.07 -0.21
N VAL A 19 -23.13 -6.09 -0.58
CA VAL A 19 -22.10 -5.29 0.11
C VAL A 19 -22.39 -3.79 0.02
N GLU A 20 -22.76 -3.28 -1.15
CA GLU A 20 -23.17 -1.88 -1.34
C GLU A 20 -24.38 -1.48 -0.47
N ALA A 21 -25.24 -2.44 -0.13
CA ALA A 21 -26.42 -2.21 0.68
C ALA A 21 -26.13 -2.20 2.20
N THR A 22 -24.94 -2.60 2.64
CA THR A 22 -24.58 -2.58 4.07
C THR A 22 -24.54 -1.15 4.61
N SER A 23 -24.92 -0.97 5.88
CA SER A 23 -24.94 0.34 6.54
C SER A 23 -23.59 1.03 6.49
N PHE A 24 -22.50 0.29 6.73
CA PHE A 24 -21.14 0.81 6.66
C PHE A 24 -20.78 1.33 5.26
N VAL A 25 -21.01 0.55 4.20
CA VAL A 25 -20.68 0.98 2.84
C VAL A 25 -21.55 2.16 2.40
N ARG A 26 -22.83 2.19 2.77
CA ARG A 26 -23.70 3.34 2.52
C ARG A 26 -23.22 4.60 3.22
N ALA A 27 -22.87 4.52 4.51
CA ALA A 27 -22.32 5.63 5.26
C ALA A 27 -21.02 6.14 4.62
N LEU A 28 -20.12 5.21 4.27
CA LEU A 28 -18.85 5.54 3.62
C LEU A 28 -19.05 6.22 2.26
N LEU A 29 -19.95 5.71 1.41
CA LEU A 29 -20.29 6.32 0.12
C LEU A 29 -21.02 7.67 0.28
N GLY A 30 -21.77 7.85 1.37
CA GLY A 30 -22.39 9.11 1.77
C GLY A 30 -21.40 10.13 2.37
N GLY A 31 -20.11 9.78 2.51
CA GLY A 31 -19.11 10.64 3.16
C GLY A 31 -19.25 10.74 4.67
N GLN A 32 -20.05 9.86 5.29
CA GLN A 32 -20.28 9.77 6.72
C GLN A 32 -19.27 8.81 7.36
N VAL A 33 -17.98 9.09 7.18
CA VAL A 33 -16.89 8.35 7.80
C VAL A 33 -15.98 9.32 8.54
N ASP A 34 -15.67 8.98 9.79
CA ASP A 34 -14.68 9.71 10.57
C ASP A 34 -13.29 9.08 10.39
N ARG A 35 -12.27 9.79 10.88
CA ARG A 35 -10.88 9.34 10.77
C ARG A 35 -10.67 7.99 11.47
N ALA A 36 -11.25 7.81 12.66
CA ALA A 36 -11.07 6.60 13.46
C ALA A 36 -11.66 5.36 12.76
N GLY A 37 -12.91 5.44 12.30
CA GLY A 37 -13.56 4.36 11.56
C GLY A 37 -12.84 4.05 10.25
N TYR A 38 -12.31 5.07 9.59
CA TYR A 38 -11.52 4.86 8.38
C TYR A 38 -10.18 4.16 8.65
N CYS A 39 -9.45 4.57 9.69
CA CYS A 39 -8.24 3.88 10.13
C CYS A 39 -8.51 2.42 10.51
N LEU A 40 -9.63 2.14 11.19
CA LEU A 40 -10.02 0.77 11.53
C LEU A 40 -10.29 -0.09 10.28
N LEU A 41 -10.92 0.49 9.26
CA LEU A 41 -11.09 -0.17 7.95
C LEU A 41 -9.72 -0.51 7.34
N LEU A 42 -8.80 0.46 7.26
CA LEU A 42 -7.47 0.23 6.68
C LEU A 42 -6.67 -0.81 7.48
N ALA A 43 -6.69 -0.73 8.81
CA ALA A 43 -6.05 -1.69 9.69
C ALA A 43 -6.62 -3.10 9.53
N SER A 44 -7.92 -3.21 9.22
CA SER A 44 -8.57 -4.49 8.91
C SER A 44 -8.23 -4.99 7.49
N LEU A 45 -8.03 -4.10 6.52
CA LEU A 45 -7.59 -4.50 5.18
C LEU A 45 -6.13 -4.95 5.16
N HIS A 46 -5.26 -4.32 5.95
CA HIS A 46 -3.82 -4.58 5.97
C HIS A 46 -3.46 -6.08 6.08
N PRO A 47 -3.92 -6.86 7.08
CA PRO A 47 -3.58 -8.27 7.19
C PRO A 47 -4.16 -9.13 6.05
N ILE A 48 -5.28 -8.73 5.45
CA ILE A 48 -5.86 -9.43 4.30
C ILE A 48 -4.94 -9.30 3.09
N TYR A 49 -4.49 -8.07 2.78
CA TYR A 49 -3.55 -7.84 1.69
C TYR A 49 -2.19 -8.44 1.98
N ALA A 50 -1.67 -8.33 3.21
CA ALA A 50 -0.40 -8.96 3.58
C ALA A 50 -0.42 -10.47 3.31
N ALA A 51 -1.48 -11.17 3.73
CA ALA A 51 -1.63 -12.61 3.49
C ALA A 51 -1.76 -12.93 1.99
N LEU A 52 -2.62 -12.20 1.27
CA LEU A 52 -2.86 -12.41 -0.17
C LEU A 52 -1.61 -12.14 -1.00
N GLU A 53 -0.91 -11.05 -0.71
CA GLU A 53 0.25 -10.60 -1.47
C GLU A 53 1.47 -11.48 -1.24
N ALA A 54 1.73 -11.88 0.01
CA ALA A 54 2.76 -12.85 0.31
C ALA A 54 2.50 -14.20 -0.38
N ALA A 55 1.23 -14.62 -0.50
CA ALA A 55 0.88 -15.85 -1.20
C ALA A 55 1.02 -15.74 -2.72
N LEU A 56 0.51 -14.66 -3.32
CA LEU A 56 0.67 -14.39 -4.75
C LEU A 56 2.13 -14.27 -5.16
N LEU A 57 2.98 -13.64 -4.34
CA LEU A 57 4.43 -13.56 -4.58
C LEU A 57 5.09 -14.93 -4.59
N ARG A 58 4.79 -15.79 -3.60
CA ARG A 58 5.32 -17.16 -3.53
C ARG A 58 4.90 -18.03 -4.71
N HIS A 59 3.70 -17.78 -5.25
CA HIS A 59 3.16 -18.51 -6.39
C HIS A 59 3.18 -17.71 -7.71
N ALA A 60 4.03 -16.68 -7.83
CA ALA A 60 4.05 -15.78 -8.99
C ALA A 60 4.37 -16.50 -10.32
N GLN A 61 5.03 -17.66 -10.26
CA GLN A 61 5.36 -18.49 -11.43
C GLN A 61 4.31 -19.58 -11.70
N HIS A 62 3.30 -19.74 -10.86
CA HIS A 62 2.26 -20.75 -11.07
C HIS A 62 1.45 -20.40 -12.32
N PRO A 63 1.25 -21.32 -13.29
CA PRO A 63 0.61 -21.01 -14.57
C PRO A 63 -0.79 -20.38 -14.46
N GLY A 64 -1.56 -20.82 -13.46
CA GLY A 64 -2.89 -20.27 -13.18
C GLY A 64 -2.91 -18.91 -12.49
N ILE A 65 -1.78 -18.40 -12.00
CA ILE A 65 -1.67 -17.15 -11.20
C ILE A 65 -0.85 -16.09 -11.92
N ALA A 66 0.19 -16.50 -12.65
CA ALA A 66 1.14 -15.60 -13.31
C ALA A 66 0.46 -14.56 -14.22
N SER A 67 -0.66 -14.92 -14.86
CA SER A 67 -1.41 -14.03 -15.77
C SER A 67 -2.20 -12.94 -15.06
N VAL A 68 -2.52 -13.10 -13.78
CA VAL A 68 -3.30 -12.13 -12.99
C VAL A 68 -2.44 -11.34 -12.00
N PHE A 69 -1.26 -11.87 -11.65
CA PHE A 69 -0.37 -11.22 -10.70
C PHE A 69 0.40 -10.07 -11.34
N SER A 70 0.40 -8.92 -10.68
CA SER A 70 1.22 -7.77 -11.06
C SER A 70 1.70 -7.03 -9.80
N PRO A 71 3.02 -6.83 -9.62
CA PRO A 71 3.54 -6.06 -8.48
C PRO A 71 2.97 -4.65 -8.35
N ALA A 72 2.50 -4.05 -9.46
CA ALA A 72 1.87 -2.73 -9.44
C ALA A 72 0.53 -2.70 -8.68
N LEU A 73 -0.07 -3.87 -8.42
CA LEU A 73 -1.31 -4.03 -7.67
C LEU A 73 -1.10 -4.17 -6.16
N LEU A 74 0.13 -4.39 -5.69
CA LEU A 74 0.43 -4.63 -4.26
C LEU A 74 0.05 -3.43 -3.39
N ARG A 75 -0.75 -3.65 -2.34
CA ARG A 75 -1.38 -2.64 -1.49
C ARG A 75 -0.85 -2.62 -0.07
N GLU A 76 -0.28 -3.71 0.44
CA GLU A 76 0.12 -3.81 1.85
C GLU A 76 0.96 -2.59 2.28
N ALA A 77 2.04 -2.30 1.54
CA ALA A 77 2.92 -1.17 1.85
C ALA A 77 2.21 0.19 1.76
N SER A 78 1.26 0.35 0.83
CA SER A 78 0.49 1.59 0.73
C SER A 78 -0.47 1.74 1.91
N LEU A 79 -1.15 0.66 2.31
CA LEU A 79 -2.03 0.66 3.49
C LEU A 79 -1.26 0.99 4.77
N GLY A 80 -0.06 0.43 4.95
CA GLY A 80 0.81 0.76 6.07
C GLY A 80 1.21 2.24 6.09
N SER A 81 1.61 2.80 4.94
CA SER A 81 1.93 4.22 4.80
C SER A 81 0.73 5.12 5.11
N ASP A 82 -0.49 4.69 4.76
CA ASP A 82 -1.71 5.46 4.99
C ASP A 82 -2.06 5.49 6.47
N LEU A 83 -1.92 4.36 7.15
CA LEU A 83 -2.10 4.24 8.59
C LEU A 83 -1.05 5.03 9.37
N ASP A 84 0.22 4.97 8.97
CA ASP A 84 1.30 5.77 9.57
C ASP A 84 0.98 7.29 9.46
N HIS A 85 0.36 7.72 8.37
CA HIS A 85 -0.03 9.11 8.17
C HIS A 85 -1.32 9.51 8.90
N LEU A 86 -2.35 8.66 8.85
CA LEU A 86 -3.69 9.01 9.34
C LEU A 86 -3.84 8.82 10.84
N HIS A 87 -3.17 7.81 11.40
CA HIS A 87 -3.23 7.43 12.81
C HIS A 87 -1.90 7.72 13.53
N GLY A 88 -0.78 7.46 12.87
CA GLY A 88 0.55 7.52 13.46
C GLY A 88 1.22 6.14 13.54
N PRO A 89 2.54 6.07 13.74
CA PRO A 89 3.32 4.84 13.64
C PRO A 89 2.94 3.75 14.67
N ALA A 90 2.26 4.14 15.75
CA ALA A 90 1.77 3.23 16.78
C ALA A 90 0.52 2.43 16.37
N TRP A 91 -0.05 2.68 15.18
CA TRP A 91 -1.27 2.01 14.70
C TRP A 91 -1.19 0.48 14.76
N ARG A 92 0.00 -0.11 14.58
CA ARG A 92 0.20 -1.56 14.64
C ARG A 92 -0.15 -2.17 16.00
N ASN A 93 -0.02 -1.38 17.07
CA ASN A 93 -0.29 -1.80 18.43
C ASN A 93 -1.64 -1.28 18.95
N GLU A 94 -2.14 -0.18 18.38
CA GLU A 94 -3.32 0.53 18.87
C GLU A 94 -4.59 0.21 18.07
N LEU A 95 -4.46 -0.22 16.80
CA LEU A 95 -5.58 -0.62 15.96
C LEU A 95 -5.59 -2.13 15.75
N GLU A 96 -6.50 -2.80 16.44
CA GLU A 96 -6.71 -4.22 16.23
C GLU A 96 -7.59 -4.46 14.99
N ALA A 97 -7.06 -5.22 14.03
CA ALA A 97 -7.83 -5.64 12.85
C ALA A 97 -9.09 -6.41 13.28
N GLN A 98 -10.23 -6.14 12.66
CA GLN A 98 -11.48 -6.80 13.07
C GLN A 98 -11.40 -8.34 12.99
N PRO A 99 -12.11 -9.09 13.86
CA PRO A 99 -12.08 -10.56 13.84
C PRO A 99 -12.39 -11.16 12.46
N ALA A 100 -13.34 -10.57 11.72
CA ALA A 100 -13.67 -10.98 10.36
C ALA A 100 -12.49 -10.82 9.38
N ALA A 101 -11.66 -9.78 9.55
CA ALA A 101 -10.47 -9.59 8.72
C ALA A 101 -9.38 -10.62 9.01
N ARG A 102 -9.18 -10.96 10.29
CA ARG A 102 -8.25 -12.04 10.68
C ARG A 102 -8.71 -13.40 10.16
N ALA A 103 -10.01 -13.69 10.25
CA ALA A 103 -10.59 -14.90 9.69
C ALA A 103 -10.40 -14.96 8.16
N TYR A 104 -10.54 -13.83 7.47
CA TYR A 104 -10.26 -13.75 6.05
C TYR A 104 -8.76 -14.02 5.75
N ALA A 105 -7.83 -13.34 6.44
CA ALA A 105 -6.40 -13.62 6.27
C ALA A 105 -6.05 -15.10 6.53
N ALA A 106 -6.66 -15.73 7.53
CA ALA A 106 -6.52 -17.16 7.79
C ALA A 106 -7.05 -18.04 6.65
N ARG A 107 -8.20 -17.67 6.06
CA ARG A 107 -8.75 -18.36 4.88
C ARG A 107 -7.82 -18.27 3.67
N ILE A 108 -7.18 -17.13 3.45
CA ILE A 108 -6.16 -17.00 2.39
C ILE A 108 -5.01 -17.97 2.62
N ALA A 109 -4.49 -18.06 3.85
CA ALA A 109 -3.41 -18.99 4.19
C ALA A 109 -3.83 -20.45 4.04
N GLU A 110 -5.09 -20.79 4.33
CA GLU A 110 -5.65 -22.13 4.08
C GLU A 110 -5.72 -22.45 2.59
N ILE A 111 -6.25 -21.53 1.77
CA ILE A 111 -6.34 -21.70 0.32
C ILE A 111 -4.96 -21.89 -0.29
N GLU A 112 -3.99 -21.09 0.12
CA GLU A 112 -2.63 -21.22 -0.37
C GLU A 112 -2.05 -22.64 -0.15
N ARG A 113 -2.26 -23.21 1.05
CA ARG A 113 -1.72 -24.54 1.38
C ARG A 113 -2.38 -25.67 0.58
N ASN A 114 -3.66 -25.51 0.26
CA ASN A 114 -4.46 -26.60 -0.30
C ASN A 114 -4.67 -26.48 -1.81
N GLU A 115 -4.96 -25.28 -2.30
CA GLU A 115 -5.32 -25.02 -3.70
C GLU A 115 -4.95 -23.58 -4.11
N PRO A 116 -3.65 -23.28 -4.32
CA PRO A 116 -3.17 -21.91 -4.51
C PRO A 116 -3.74 -21.21 -5.74
N VAL A 117 -4.18 -21.95 -6.77
CA VAL A 117 -4.82 -21.35 -7.95
C VAL A 117 -6.11 -20.58 -7.59
N LEU A 118 -6.79 -20.92 -6.49
CA LEU A 118 -7.97 -20.19 -6.04
C LEU A 118 -7.66 -18.80 -5.46
N LEU A 119 -6.39 -18.47 -5.20
CA LEU A 119 -5.97 -17.10 -4.84
C LEU A 119 -6.39 -16.06 -5.90
N VAL A 120 -6.54 -16.49 -7.15
CA VAL A 120 -7.02 -15.66 -8.27
C VAL A 120 -8.40 -15.06 -7.98
N ALA A 121 -9.30 -15.82 -7.33
CA ALA A 121 -10.63 -15.32 -6.98
C ALA A 121 -10.56 -14.15 -5.98
N HIS A 122 -9.63 -14.23 -5.02
CA HIS A 122 -9.42 -13.18 -4.03
C HIS A 122 -8.72 -11.96 -4.62
N ALA A 123 -7.70 -12.18 -5.44
CA ALA A 123 -7.04 -11.12 -6.22
C ALA A 123 -8.06 -10.36 -7.09
N TYR A 124 -8.97 -11.09 -7.75
CA TYR A 124 -10.03 -10.51 -8.56
C TYR A 124 -10.92 -9.58 -7.74
N VAL A 125 -11.51 -10.06 -6.63
CA VAL A 125 -12.44 -9.25 -5.83
C VAL A 125 -11.75 -8.03 -5.21
N ARG A 126 -10.51 -8.19 -4.72
CA ARG A 126 -9.77 -7.09 -4.07
C ARG A 126 -9.27 -6.07 -5.09
N TYR A 127 -8.42 -6.47 -6.03
CA TYR A 127 -7.77 -5.53 -6.93
C TYR A 127 -8.73 -4.88 -7.93
N LEU A 128 -9.72 -5.61 -8.44
CA LEU A 128 -10.68 -5.01 -9.37
C LEU A 128 -11.63 -4.03 -8.66
N GLY A 129 -11.99 -4.32 -7.41
CA GLY A 129 -12.73 -3.41 -6.55
C GLY A 129 -11.97 -2.10 -6.32
N ASP A 130 -10.67 -2.20 -6.04
CA ASP A 130 -9.77 -1.06 -5.85
C ASP A 130 -9.59 -0.20 -7.12
N LEU A 131 -9.50 -0.86 -8.28
CA LEU A 131 -9.36 -0.22 -9.59
C LEU A 131 -10.64 0.48 -10.05
N SER A 132 -11.79 -0.02 -9.62
CA SER A 132 -13.10 0.45 -10.07
C SER A 132 -13.74 1.38 -9.02
N GLY A 133 -14.48 0.81 -8.06
CA GLY A 133 -15.20 1.56 -7.02
C GLY A 133 -14.26 2.31 -6.07
N GLY A 134 -13.06 1.78 -5.85
CA GLY A 134 -12.05 2.42 -4.99
C GLY A 134 -11.70 3.84 -5.43
N GLN A 135 -11.70 4.13 -6.73
CA GLN A 135 -11.37 5.47 -7.23
C GLN A 135 -12.41 6.52 -6.84
N ALA A 136 -13.70 6.15 -6.79
CA ALA A 136 -14.76 7.00 -6.29
C ALA A 136 -14.65 7.15 -4.76
N LEU A 137 -14.43 6.04 -4.06
CA LEU A 137 -14.27 5.99 -2.61
C LEU A 137 -13.16 6.92 -2.11
N ARG A 138 -12.02 6.92 -2.81
CA ARG A 138 -10.88 7.81 -2.54
C ARG A 138 -11.29 9.28 -2.51
N LYS A 139 -12.10 9.73 -3.49
CA LYS A 139 -12.54 11.13 -3.57
C LYS A 139 -13.47 11.47 -2.41
N ILE A 140 -14.37 10.56 -2.06
CA ILE A 140 -15.34 10.73 -0.98
C ILE A 140 -14.62 10.83 0.36
N VAL A 141 -13.70 9.90 0.65
CA VAL A 141 -12.93 9.88 1.90
C VAL A 141 -12.00 11.09 2.00
N ALA A 142 -11.32 11.47 0.91
CA ALA A 142 -10.46 12.64 0.92
C ALA A 142 -11.25 13.92 1.27
N ARG A 143 -12.46 14.06 0.73
CA ARG A 143 -13.36 15.16 1.08
C ARG A 143 -13.84 15.08 2.52
N ALA A 144 -14.33 13.92 2.96
CA ALA A 144 -14.87 13.72 4.31
C ALA A 144 -13.83 13.99 5.41
N LEU A 145 -12.56 13.62 5.17
CA LEU A 145 -11.48 13.76 6.13
C LEU A 145 -10.61 15.02 5.94
N GLY A 146 -10.97 15.89 4.99
CA GLY A 146 -10.21 17.12 4.70
C GLY A 146 -8.77 16.86 4.21
N LEU A 147 -8.53 15.76 3.49
CA LEU A 147 -7.21 15.39 2.99
C LEU A 147 -6.91 16.11 1.69
N VAL A 148 -5.73 16.74 1.59
CA VAL A 148 -5.29 17.40 0.36
C VAL A 148 -4.95 16.32 -0.69
N PRO A 149 -5.49 16.38 -1.93
CA PRO A 149 -5.18 15.37 -2.97
C PRO A 149 -3.73 15.40 -3.51
N ARG A 150 -2.78 16.08 -2.84
CA ARG A 150 -1.44 16.36 -3.36
C ARG A 150 -0.38 15.42 -2.76
N GLY A 151 0.03 14.44 -3.55
CA GLY A 151 1.40 13.92 -3.58
C GLY A 151 1.91 12.99 -2.47
N ARG A 152 1.26 12.91 -1.30
CA ARG A 152 1.72 12.03 -0.19
C ARG A 152 0.64 11.28 0.57
N HIS A 153 -0.63 11.50 0.25
CA HIS A 153 -1.74 10.79 0.88
C HIS A 153 -2.13 9.64 -0.04
N ALA A 154 -1.58 8.45 0.24
CA ALA A 154 -2.01 7.25 -0.45
C ALA A 154 -3.42 6.93 0.06
N LEU A 155 -4.29 6.64 -0.88
CA LEU A 155 -5.54 5.93 -0.72
C LEU A 155 -5.82 5.51 -2.15
N LEU A 156 -5.34 4.33 -2.52
CA LEU A 156 -5.42 3.73 -3.86
C LEU A 156 -4.52 4.41 -4.93
N ARG A 157 -3.21 4.24 -4.79
CA ARG A 157 -2.26 4.37 -5.92
C ARG A 157 -2.46 3.23 -6.93
N LEU A 158 -3.60 3.19 -7.59
CA LEU A 158 -3.75 2.43 -8.83
C LEU A 158 -3.83 3.43 -9.98
N ARG A 159 -2.66 3.68 -10.58
CA ARG A 159 -2.62 3.95 -12.00
C ARG A 159 -2.20 2.63 -12.64
N LEU A 160 -3.04 2.07 -13.51
CA LEU A 160 -2.50 1.24 -14.57
C LEU A 160 -1.45 2.11 -15.26
N ALA A 161 -0.21 1.66 -15.33
CA ALA A 161 0.68 2.21 -16.35
C ALA A 161 -0.06 2.02 -17.67
N SER A 162 -0.31 3.11 -18.39
CA SER A 162 -0.81 3.02 -19.76
C SER A 162 0.12 2.06 -20.50
N ALA A 163 -0.42 0.96 -21.04
CA ALA A 163 0.27 0.20 -22.06
C ALA A 163 0.24 1.07 -23.32
N GLY A 164 1.23 1.95 -23.46
CA GLY A 164 1.34 2.88 -24.55
C GLY A 164 2.73 3.49 -24.63
N GLY A 165 3.46 3.13 -25.70
CA GLY A 165 4.68 3.82 -26.12
C GLY A 165 5.94 2.98 -26.06
N ARG A 166 6.08 2.00 -26.96
CA ARG A 166 7.41 1.73 -27.54
C ARG A 166 7.68 2.89 -28.49
N ASP A 167 8.22 3.98 -27.99
CA ASP A 167 8.77 5.04 -28.83
C ASP A 167 10.22 5.30 -28.45
N GLY A 168 11.09 4.92 -29.38
CA GLY A 168 12.25 5.74 -29.74
C GLY A 168 13.39 5.83 -28.72
N ALA A 169 14.20 4.78 -28.63
CA ALA A 169 15.63 4.97 -28.48
C ALA A 169 16.33 4.28 -29.65
N ALA A 170 16.53 5.07 -30.71
CA ALA A 170 17.36 4.72 -31.84
C ALA A 170 18.78 4.34 -31.38
N VAL A 171 19.26 3.21 -31.90
CA VAL A 171 20.68 3.01 -32.23
C VAL A 171 20.90 3.79 -33.53
N PRO A 172 21.94 4.65 -33.71
CA PRO A 172 23.35 4.23 -33.81
C PRO A 172 24.34 5.27 -33.21
N GLN A 173 25.65 5.07 -33.03
CA GLN A 173 26.67 4.64 -33.99
C GLN A 173 27.91 4.09 -33.28
N ARG A 174 28.60 3.19 -33.99
CA ARG A 174 29.99 2.80 -33.74
C ARG A 174 30.92 3.93 -34.17
N ALA A 175 31.83 4.34 -33.29
CA ALA A 175 33.17 4.85 -33.58
C ALA A 175 33.94 4.65 -32.27
N GLY A 176 34.93 3.76 -32.20
CA GLY A 176 36.24 3.98 -32.78
C GLY A 176 37.21 3.76 -31.63
N SER A 177 37.83 2.58 -31.62
CA SER A 177 38.95 2.26 -30.75
C SER A 177 40.10 3.21 -31.07
N ASP A 178 40.53 4.04 -30.11
CA ASP A 178 41.94 4.36 -30.05
C ASP A 178 42.43 4.69 -28.64
N ARG A 179 43.63 4.19 -28.39
CA ARG A 179 44.38 4.24 -27.14
C ARG A 179 45.02 5.63 -27.00
N ARG A 180 45.13 6.14 -25.77
CA ARG A 180 46.38 6.63 -25.11
C ARG A 180 46.05 7.52 -23.90
N ARG A 181 46.56 7.12 -22.73
CA ARG A 181 47.01 8.00 -21.62
C ARG A 181 48.45 8.45 -21.94
N PRO A 182 49.01 9.58 -21.43
CA PRO A 182 49.33 9.86 -20.01
C PRO A 182 49.06 11.34 -19.63
N GLY A 183 49.22 11.90 -18.42
CA GLY A 183 49.75 11.54 -17.10
C GLY A 183 50.00 12.84 -16.31
N LEU A 184 50.10 12.75 -14.96
CA LEU A 184 50.74 13.70 -14.01
C LEU A 184 50.04 15.06 -13.77
N ALA A 185 49.99 15.69 -12.58
CA ALA A 185 50.47 15.42 -11.23
C ALA A 185 49.91 16.49 -10.25
N ARG A 186 49.80 16.14 -8.94
CA ARG A 186 50.08 16.95 -7.70
C ARG A 186 49.34 18.29 -7.49
N SER A 187 49.12 18.87 -6.30
CA SER A 187 49.03 18.54 -4.86
C SER A 187 49.02 19.90 -4.14
N HIS A 188 48.20 20.16 -3.11
CA HIS A 188 48.47 21.05 -1.94
C HIS A 188 47.17 21.19 -1.10
N ARG A 189 47.09 20.70 0.15
CA ARG A 189 47.31 21.40 1.46
C ARG A 189 46.38 22.63 1.64
N GLN A 190 45.73 22.93 2.76
CA GLN A 190 45.98 22.66 4.19
C GLN A 190 44.76 23.13 5.03
N ARG A 191 44.55 22.49 6.21
CA ARG A 191 44.23 23.01 7.58
C ARG A 191 43.43 24.33 7.72
N SER A 192 42.47 24.50 8.64
CA SER A 192 42.64 24.40 10.11
C SER A 192 41.34 24.68 10.89
N ASP A 193 41.15 23.93 11.98
CA ASP A 193 40.70 24.31 13.34
C ASP A 193 39.71 25.46 13.59
N ARG A 194 38.66 25.17 14.38
CA ARG A 194 38.37 25.74 15.73
C ARG A 194 37.04 25.19 16.27
N ARG A 195 37.08 24.24 17.21
CA ARG A 195 36.88 24.39 18.67
C ARG A 195 35.45 24.76 19.11
N LEU A 196 34.75 23.76 19.66
CA LEU A 196 33.65 23.86 20.63
C LEU A 196 34.20 24.09 22.06
N PRO A 197 33.45 24.76 22.95
CA PRO A 197 33.21 24.22 24.30
C PRO A 197 31.76 24.41 24.86
N PRO A 198 31.41 23.84 26.04
CA PRO A 198 30.13 23.13 26.26
C PRO A 198 29.20 23.76 27.36
N PRO A 199 28.34 23.03 28.12
CA PRO A 199 26.89 23.26 28.19
C PRO A 199 26.38 23.85 29.52
N ARG A 200 25.13 24.32 29.59
CA ARG A 200 24.48 24.73 30.85
C ARG A 200 23.30 23.84 31.26
N ARG A 201 23.55 23.16 32.39
CA ARG A 201 22.76 22.51 33.45
C ARG A 201 21.24 22.35 33.39
N ALA A 202 20.86 21.22 33.97
CA ALA A 202 19.55 20.66 34.26
C ALA A 202 18.65 21.51 35.17
N VAL A 203 17.32 21.36 34.98
CA VAL A 203 16.31 21.57 36.02
C VAL A 203 15.36 20.36 36.09
N ARG A 204 15.66 19.53 37.09
CA ARG A 204 14.78 18.93 38.10
C ARG A 204 13.37 18.44 37.72
N ALA A 205 13.18 17.14 37.96
CA ALA A 205 11.91 16.42 38.02
C ALA A 205 10.99 16.90 39.16
N ALA A 206 9.68 16.84 38.92
CA ALA A 206 8.64 16.81 39.94
C ALA A 206 7.76 15.58 39.73
N ARG A 207 7.63 14.75 40.78
CA ARG A 207 6.75 13.58 40.86
C ARG A 207 5.31 13.99 41.23
N PRO A 208 4.30 13.16 40.92
CA PRO A 208 2.89 13.44 41.18
C PRO A 208 2.49 13.24 42.65
N ARG A 209 1.56 14.07 43.14
CA ARG A 209 0.83 13.87 44.40
C ARG A 209 -0.35 12.92 44.16
N ALA A 210 -0.43 11.88 44.97
CA ALA A 210 -1.61 11.07 45.18
C ALA A 210 -2.70 11.88 45.91
N LEU A 211 -3.96 11.70 45.50
CA LEU A 211 -5.13 12.00 46.30
C LEU A 211 -5.94 10.70 46.42
N ARG A 212 -6.01 10.21 47.66
CA ARG A 212 -7.02 9.26 48.13
C ARG A 212 -8.25 10.06 48.53
N ALA A 213 -9.41 9.64 48.06
CA ALA A 213 -10.67 9.53 48.80
C ALA A 213 -11.53 8.51 48.05
#